data_AF-A0A3D1HA96-F1
#
_entry.id   AF-A0A3D1HA96-F1
#
_cell.length_a   1.000
_cell.length_b   1.000
_cell.length_c   1.000
_cell.angle_alpha   90.00
_cell.angle_beta   90.00
_cell.angle_gamma   90.00
#
_symmetry.space_group_name_H-M   'P 1'
#
loop_
_entity.id
_entity.type
_entity.pdbx_description
1 polymer ?
#
loop_
_entity_poly.entity_id
_entity_poly.type
_entity_poly.pdbx_seq_one_letter_code
_entity_poly.pdbx_strand_id
1 'polypeptide(L)'
;MTKQNTGTIAQVIGAVLDIRFAPDCLPNLLNAIEIDNHGKKLVVEVAQHIGDDTVRCIAMGSTDGLVRGMEAVDTGSSIKVP
;
A
#
# COMPACT_ATOMS: atom_id res chain seq x y z
N MET A 1 -19.66 10.93 -3.06
CA MET A 1 -18.52 10.27 -3.71
C MET A 1 -17.56 9.89 -2.60
N THR A 2 -17.46 8.60 -2.28
CA THR A 2 -16.61 8.10 -1.19
C THR A 2 -15.16 8.41 -1.55
N LYS A 3 -14.51 9.26 -0.75
CA LYS A 3 -13.10 9.62 -0.93
C LYS A 3 -12.28 8.33 -0.74
N GLN A 4 -11.50 7.93 -1.74
CA GLN A 4 -10.63 6.76 -1.62
C GLN A 4 -9.56 7.03 -0.56
N ASN A 5 -9.24 6.01 0.24
CA ASN A 5 -8.19 6.10 1.24
C ASN A 5 -6.84 5.94 0.54
N THR A 6 -6.10 7.04 0.40
CA THR A 6 -4.84 7.11 -0.36
C THR A 6 -3.66 7.36 0.57
N GLY A 7 -2.60 6.61 0.37
CA GLY A 7 -1.30 6.77 1.00
C GLY A 7 -0.20 7.04 -0.03
N THR A 8 1.02 7.19 0.45
CA THR A 8 2.22 7.41 -0.36
C THR A 8 3.34 6.47 0.05
N ILE A 9 4.10 5.96 -0.91
CA ILE A 9 5.24 5.08 -0.63
C ILE A 9 6.32 5.90 0.12
N ALA A 10 6.59 5.53 1.36
CA ALA A 10 7.68 6.12 2.14
C ALA A 10 9.02 5.39 1.90
N GLN A 11 8.97 4.07 1.71
CA GLN A 11 10.17 3.24 1.55
C GLN A 11 9.87 1.96 0.77
N VAL A 12 10.87 1.46 0.05
CA VAL A 12 10.86 0.18 -0.67
C VAL A 12 12.15 -0.57 -0.33
N ILE A 13 12.04 -1.77 0.23
CA ILE A 13 13.16 -2.67 0.57
C ILE A 13 12.80 -4.07 0.06
N GLY A 14 13.26 -4.42 -1.14
CA GLY A 14 12.88 -5.68 -1.78
C GLY A 14 11.36 -5.79 -1.92
N ALA A 15 10.77 -6.87 -1.41
CA ALA A 15 9.31 -7.07 -1.42
C ALA A 15 8.57 -6.34 -0.29
N VAL A 16 9.29 -5.60 0.57
CA VAL A 16 8.71 -4.88 1.71
C VAL A 16 8.56 -3.41 1.37
N LEU A 17 7.36 -2.86 1.56
CA LEU A 17 7.07 -1.45 1.35
C LEU A 17 6.58 -0.83 2.65
N ASP A 18 7.02 0.38 2.96
CA ASP A 18 6.40 1.19 4.00
C ASP A 18 5.57 2.28 3.30
N ILE A 19 4.27 2.36 3.62
CA ILE A 19 3.30 3.27 2.99
C ILE A 19 2.68 4.13 4.07
N ARG A 20 2.80 5.46 3.89
CA ARG A 20 2.28 6.45 4.82
C ARG A 20 0.90 6.91 4.38
N PHE A 21 -0.07 6.86 5.28
CA PHE A 21 -1.42 7.35 5.09
C PHE A 21 -1.62 8.67 5.86
N ALA A 22 -2.78 9.29 5.64
CA ALA A 22 -3.20 10.40 6.49
C ALA A 22 -3.44 9.91 7.93
N PRO A 23 -3.30 10.80 8.93
CA PRO A 23 -3.66 10.48 10.32
C PRO A 23 -5.08 9.91 10.40
N ASP A 24 -5.26 8.92 11.28
CA ASP A 24 -6.52 8.19 11.49
C ASP A 24 -7.08 7.45 10.25
N CYS A 25 -6.31 7.35 9.17
CA CYS A 25 -6.69 6.69 7.92
C CYS A 25 -5.81 5.44 7.63
N LEU A 26 -5.25 4.84 8.68
CA LEU A 26 -4.45 3.62 8.57
C LEU A 26 -5.31 2.44 8.10
N PRO A 27 -4.94 1.76 7.01
CA PRO A 27 -5.62 0.54 6.58
C PRO A 27 -5.51 -0.58 7.62
N ASN A 28 -6.50 -1.48 7.65
CA ASN A 28 -6.45 -2.63 8.56
C ASN A 28 -5.32 -3.61 8.17
N LEU A 29 -4.90 -4.44 9.12
CA LEU A 29 -4.07 -5.60 8.80
C LEU A 29 -4.77 -6.47 7.74
N LEU A 30 -3.97 -7.06 6.86
CA LEU A 30 -4.40 -7.86 5.71
C LEU A 30 -5.13 -7.09 4.61
N ASN A 31 -5.37 -5.77 4.74
CA ASN A 31 -5.93 -5.01 3.64
C ASN A 31 -5.00 -5.02 2.42
N ALA A 32 -5.60 -5.14 1.25
CA ALA A 32 -4.92 -4.96 -0.01
C ALA A 32 -4.80 -3.46 -0.34
N ILE A 33 -3.62 -3.06 -0.78
CA ILE A 33 -3.31 -1.73 -1.28
C ILE A 33 -2.86 -1.88 -2.74
N GLU A 34 -3.44 -1.07 -3.62
CA GLU A 34 -3.13 -1.05 -5.05
C GLU A 34 -2.20 0.12 -5.37
N ILE A 35 -1.16 -0.15 -6.15
CA ILE A 35 -0.19 0.83 -6.62
C ILE A 35 -0.14 0.73 -8.14
N ASP A 36 -0.29 1.87 -8.83
CA ASP A 36 -0.04 1.94 -10.26
C ASP A 36 1.47 2.07 -10.53
N ASN A 37 2.09 0.99 -10.98
CA ASN A 37 3.48 0.97 -11.41
C ASN A 37 3.57 1.14 -12.93
N HIS A 38 3.49 2.38 -13.39
CA HIS A 38 3.60 2.75 -14.82
C HIS A 38 2.61 2.00 -15.74
N GLY A 39 1.34 1.95 -15.34
CA GLY A 39 0.27 1.25 -16.06
C GLY A 39 0.13 -0.23 -15.69
N LYS A 40 0.97 -0.74 -14.77
CA LYS A 40 0.85 -2.09 -14.22
C LYS A 40 0.40 -2.02 -12.77
N LYS A 41 -0.75 -2.63 -12.49
CA LYS A 41 -1.25 -2.75 -11.13
C LYS A 41 -0.35 -3.69 -10.32
N LEU A 42 0.25 -3.19 -9.26
CA LEU A 42 0.85 -3.97 -8.20
C LEU A 42 -0.08 -3.99 -6.99
N VAL A 43 -0.28 -5.16 -6.41
CA VAL A 43 -1.00 -5.32 -5.13
C VAL A 43 0.00 -5.61 -4.04
N VAL A 44 -0.15 -4.92 -2.91
CA VAL A 44 0.59 -5.17 -1.68
C VAL A 44 -0.39 -5.40 -0.53
N GLU A 45 -0.03 -6.20 0.45
CA GLU A 45 -0.87 -6.50 1.62
C GLU A 45 -0.29 -5.89 2.88
N VAL A 46 -1.12 -5.27 3.72
CA VAL A 46 -0.72 -4.72 5.02
C VAL A 46 -0.36 -5.84 5.99
N ALA A 47 0.91 -5.90 6.39
CA ALA A 47 1.41 -6.90 7.33
C ALA A 47 1.51 -6.37 8.77
N GLN A 48 1.81 -5.08 8.96
CA GLN A 48 1.89 -4.47 10.29
C GLN A 48 1.70 -2.95 10.25
N HIS A 49 1.27 -2.38 11.36
CA HIS A 49 1.35 -0.94 11.62
C HIS A 49 2.68 -0.65 12.30
N ILE A 50 3.44 0.34 11.82
CA ILE A 50 4.80 0.62 12.32
C ILE A 50 4.94 1.97 13.04
N GLY A 51 3.82 2.70 13.20
CA GLY A 51 3.82 4.06 13.75
C GLY A 51 3.94 5.13 12.67
N ASP A 52 3.94 6.41 13.06
CA ASP A 52 4.06 7.57 12.16
C ASP A 52 3.10 7.54 10.95
N ASP A 53 1.85 7.15 11.20
CA ASP A 53 0.81 6.97 10.17
C ASP A 53 1.22 6.03 9.03
N THR A 54 2.12 5.08 9.32
CA THR A 54 2.74 4.22 8.32
C THR A 54 2.40 2.75 8.57
N VAL A 55 2.05 2.06 7.48
CA VAL A 55 1.90 0.61 7.43
C VAL A 55 3.07 -0.01 6.68
N ARG A 56 3.50 -1.20 7.12
CA ARG A 56 4.39 -2.04 6.34
C ARG A 56 3.58 -3.07 5.59
N CYS A 57 3.87 -3.16 4.30
CA CYS A 57 3.20 -4.02 3.35
C CYS A 57 4.18 -5.01 2.71
N ILE A 58 3.64 -6.13 2.26
CA ILE A 58 4.36 -7.15 1.48
C ILE A 58 3.80 -7.16 0.07
N ALA A 59 4.69 -7.07 -0.93
CA ALA A 59 4.30 -7.08 -2.33
C ALA A 59 3.94 -8.48 -2.83
N MET A 60 2.87 -8.56 -3.62
CA MET A 60 2.44 -9.80 -4.30
C MET A 60 3.06 -9.94 -5.70
N GLY A 61 4.01 -9.07 -6.04
CA GLY A 61 4.68 -9.02 -7.34
C GLY A 61 5.99 -8.23 -7.26
N SER A 62 6.60 -7.97 -8.43
CA SER A 62 7.85 -7.19 -8.49
C SER A 62 7.62 -5.73 -8.04
N THR A 63 8.56 -5.25 -7.24
CA THR A 63 8.65 -3.85 -6.76
C THR A 63 9.61 -3.01 -7.60
N ASP A 64 10.12 -3.56 -8.71
CA ASP A 64 10.99 -2.84 -9.63
C ASP A 64 10.27 -1.62 -10.22
N GLY A 65 10.95 -0.48 -10.23
CA GLY A 65 10.41 0.77 -10.74
C GLY A 65 9.56 1.55 -9.73
N LEU A 66 9.25 0.99 -8.56
CA LEU A 66 8.59 1.77 -7.51
C LEU A 66 9.53 2.84 -6.95
N VAL A 67 8.99 4.04 -6.78
CA VAL A 67 9.70 5.16 -6.18
C VAL A 67 8.92 5.74 -5.00
N ARG A 68 9.63 6.40 -4.09
CA ARG A 68 9.02 7.10 -2.97
C ARG A 68 8.08 8.20 -3.48
N GLY A 69 6.99 8.42 -2.75
CA GLY A 69 5.97 9.41 -3.09
C GLY A 69 4.93 8.93 -4.11
N MET A 70 5.08 7.73 -4.70
CA MET A 70 4.01 7.16 -5.52
C MET A 70 2.75 6.94 -4.69
N GLU A 71 1.60 7.15 -5.33
CA GLU A 71 0.29 6.95 -4.72
C GLU A 71 0.02 5.46 -4.50
N ALA A 72 -0.61 5.15 -3.37
CA ALA A 72 -1.03 3.83 -2.99
C ALA A 72 -2.47 3.89 -2.47
N VAL A 73 -3.36 3.06 -3.01
CA VAL A 73 -4.81 3.13 -2.73
C VAL A 73 -5.22 1.94 -1.89
N ASP A 74 -5.71 2.18 -0.68
CA ASP A 74 -6.31 1.14 0.16
C ASP A 74 -7.66 0.71 -0.41
N THR A 75 -7.81 -0.59 -0.62
CA THR A 75 -9.05 -1.20 -1.14
C THR A 75 -10.13 -1.36 -0.07
N GLY A 76 -9.77 -1.21 1.21
CA GLY A 76 -10.67 -1.39 2.36
C GLY A 76 -10.99 -2.84 2.69
N SER A 77 -10.38 -3.81 2.00
CA SER A 77 -10.58 -5.24 2.28
C SER A 77 -9.33 -6.05 1.96
N SER A 78 -9.29 -7.31 2.41
CA SER A 78 -8.21 -8.23 2.05
C SER A 78 -8.16 -8.54 0.56
N ILE A 79 -7.05 -9.12 0.11
CA ILE A 79 -6.93 -9.64 -1.26
C ILE A 79 -8.07 -10.62 -1.53
N LYS A 80 -8.76 -10.46 -2.66
CA LYS A 80 -9.87 -11.32 -3.10
C LYS A 80 -9.45 -12.11 -4.33
N VAL A 81 -9.71 -13.40 -4.30
CA VAL A 81 -9.58 -14.31 -5.44
C VAL A 81 -10.98 -14.70 -5.94
N PRO A 82 -11.17 -14.91 -7.25
CA PRO A 82 -12.44 -15.40 -7.80
C PRO A 82 -12.76 -16.83 -7.36
#